data_AF-A0A1Y4D2A6-F1
#
_entry.id   AF-A0A1Y4D2A6-F1
#
_cell.length_a   1.000
_cell.length_b   1.000
_cell.length_c   1.000
_cell.angle_alpha   90.00
_cell.angle_beta   90.00
_cell.angle_gamma   90.00
#
_symmetry.space_group_name_H-M   'P 1'
#
loop_
_entity.id
_entity.type
_entity.pdbx_description
1 polymer ?
#
loop_
_entity_poly.entity_id
_entity_poly.type
_entity_poly.pdbx_seq_one_letter_code
_entity_poly.pdbx_strand_id
1 'polypeptide(L)'
;MKLSDLLNRHAEKGDQERAGKEQACDTAPSFEPGPVASSASHRAPAEPRLSDAPVAQGGSGGVADIVFLLDVTGSMQPCIDALKNNIAAFLGTLSERDGPAPVRDWRARVVGYRDYNYDDAPPLEVFPFVRSTSLLQKQLAALEARGGGDEEESLLDALYKVASCAASRSGEEDAQLWRSRADAVRIVVVFTDAPYRQVMSLPEARGGTVQDVANLLMSERIVLSVFAPDMPCYDMLAQTDKSEYHPVPYDLGDDYGPQKALALFTSRPEAFRQTLMQLARSISKSAETPVL
;
A
#
# COMPACT_ATOMS: atom_id res chain seq x y z
N MET A 1 -34.42 27.97 -30.35
CA MET A 1 -33.32 28.81 -30.87
C MET A 1 -32.41 29.13 -29.70
N LYS A 2 -31.09 28.96 -29.83
CA LYS A 2 -30.05 29.02 -28.78
C LYS A 2 -30.15 27.95 -27.66
N LEU A 3 -29.04 27.25 -27.42
CA LEU A 3 -28.31 27.30 -26.15
C LEU A 3 -26.83 26.83 -26.29
N SER A 4 -26.19 27.11 -27.43
CA SER A 4 -24.85 26.58 -27.79
C SER A 4 -23.72 27.62 -27.84
N ASP A 5 -24.03 28.92 -27.89
CA ASP A 5 -23.11 29.92 -28.47
C ASP A 5 -22.56 30.95 -27.46
N LEU A 6 -22.40 30.58 -26.17
CA LEU A 6 -22.18 31.57 -25.09
C LEU A 6 -21.04 31.28 -24.08
N LEU A 7 -20.16 30.31 -24.35
CA LEU A 7 -18.97 30.05 -23.53
C LEU A 7 -17.66 30.00 -24.34
N ASN A 8 -17.45 30.98 -25.23
CA ASN A 8 -16.12 31.25 -25.77
C ASN A 8 -15.88 32.76 -25.98
N ARG A 9 -15.37 33.41 -24.92
CA ARG A 9 -14.66 34.70 -24.96
C ARG A 9 -14.14 35.06 -23.56
N HIS A 10 -12.84 34.88 -23.32
CA HIS A 10 -11.97 35.84 -22.61
C HIS A 10 -10.53 35.30 -22.60
N ALA A 11 -9.80 35.63 -23.66
CA ALA A 11 -8.35 35.60 -23.72
C ALA A 11 -7.84 37.03 -23.98
N GLU A 12 -6.53 37.24 -23.85
CA GLU A 12 -5.81 38.49 -24.15
C GLU A 12 -6.19 39.74 -23.33
N LYS A 13 -5.39 40.03 -22.28
CA LYS A 13 -4.38 41.11 -22.31
C LYS A 13 -3.60 41.21 -21.00
N GLY A 14 -2.29 41.45 -21.12
CA GLY A 14 -1.35 41.64 -20.01
C GLY A 14 0.07 41.54 -20.56
N ASP A 15 0.71 42.68 -20.77
CA ASP A 15 1.95 42.82 -21.56
C ASP A 15 3.10 43.43 -20.72
N GLN A 16 4.31 43.33 -21.26
CA GLN A 16 5.52 44.09 -20.92
C GLN A 16 6.26 43.87 -19.58
N GLU A 17 7.42 43.22 -19.75
CA GLU A 17 8.75 43.85 -19.58
C GLU A 17 9.39 43.99 -18.19
N ARG A 18 10.53 43.27 -18.02
CA ARG A 18 11.85 43.89 -17.75
C ARG A 18 13.00 42.91 -18.04
N ALA A 19 14.20 43.45 -18.28
CA ALA A 19 15.33 42.73 -18.87
C ALA A 19 16.66 42.93 -18.13
N GLY A 20 17.62 42.02 -18.37
CA GLY A 20 19.03 42.11 -17.96
C GLY A 20 19.45 41.15 -16.84
N LYS A 21 20.74 40.78 -16.71
CA LYS A 21 21.89 41.04 -17.62
C LYS A 21 23.11 40.18 -17.17
N GLU A 22 23.76 39.47 -18.10
CA GLU A 22 25.13 38.90 -17.96
C GLU A 22 25.35 37.91 -16.78
N GLN A 23 26.48 37.19 -16.60
CA GLN A 23 27.77 37.09 -17.31
C GLN A 23 28.35 35.64 -17.20
N ALA A 24 29.54 35.36 -17.77
CA ALA A 24 30.21 34.05 -17.76
C ALA A 24 31.70 34.12 -17.35
N CYS A 25 32.42 32.97 -17.44
CA CYS A 25 33.76 32.59 -16.90
C CYS A 25 33.65 31.72 -15.62
N ASP A 26 34.28 30.53 -15.48
CA ASP A 26 35.70 30.13 -15.69
C ASP A 26 36.58 30.62 -14.50
N THR A 27 37.52 29.88 -13.90
CA THR A 27 38.41 28.78 -14.37
C THR A 27 38.83 27.83 -13.21
N ALA A 28 39.52 26.72 -13.49
CA ALA A 28 40.29 25.93 -12.50
C ALA A 28 41.82 26.22 -12.60
N PRO A 29 42.62 25.95 -11.55
CA PRO A 29 43.69 24.94 -11.73
C PRO A 29 44.12 24.14 -10.47
N SER A 30 44.92 23.09 -10.67
CA SER A 30 45.58 22.24 -9.65
C SER A 30 46.98 22.76 -9.24
N PHE A 31 47.58 22.27 -8.15
CA PHE A 31 49.01 21.83 -8.04
C PHE A 31 49.37 21.28 -6.63
N GLU A 32 50.30 20.32 -6.54
CA GLU A 32 51.04 19.91 -5.32
C GLU A 32 52.54 20.29 -5.44
N PRO A 33 53.36 20.25 -4.36
CA PRO A 33 54.16 19.05 -4.06
C PRO A 33 54.50 18.78 -2.56
N GLY A 34 55.07 17.59 -2.26
CA GLY A 34 55.74 17.23 -0.97
C GLY A 34 57.20 17.75 -0.87
N PRO A 35 58.16 17.09 -0.14
CA PRO A 35 58.19 15.77 0.55
C PRO A 35 58.39 15.92 2.11
N VAL A 36 59.10 15.14 2.97
CA VAL A 36 60.13 14.06 2.92
C VAL A 36 60.19 13.22 4.24
N ALA A 37 60.60 11.94 4.14
CA ALA A 37 61.42 11.11 5.07
C ALA A 37 61.04 10.90 6.58
N SER A 38 61.58 9.93 7.35
CA SER A 38 62.01 8.52 7.12
C SER A 38 62.59 7.92 8.44
N SER A 39 62.31 6.64 8.78
CA SER A 39 63.28 5.61 9.28
C SER A 39 62.70 4.51 10.22
N ALA A 40 63.41 3.37 10.24
CA ALA A 40 63.41 2.18 11.14
C ALA A 40 62.16 1.84 12.00
N SER A 41 61.50 0.68 11.89
CA SER A 41 61.92 -0.75 11.81
C SER A 41 62.31 -1.42 13.14
N HIS A 42 61.42 -2.33 13.61
CA HIS A 42 61.71 -3.54 14.40
C HIS A 42 60.69 -4.62 14.00
N ARG A 43 61.05 -5.92 14.03
CA ARG A 43 60.23 -7.02 13.49
C ARG A 43 60.42 -8.35 14.23
N ALA A 44 59.35 -8.86 14.85
CA ALA A 44 59.02 -10.30 14.98
C ALA A 44 57.70 -10.48 15.76
N PRO A 45 56.99 -11.62 15.65
CA PRO A 45 56.93 -12.60 14.56
C PRO A 45 55.62 -12.42 13.75
N ALA A 46 55.14 -13.45 13.05
CA ALA A 46 53.90 -13.40 12.27
C ALA A 46 52.85 -14.39 12.78
N GLU A 47 51.59 -13.94 12.86
CA GLU A 47 50.40 -14.76 13.08
C GLU A 47 49.54 -14.81 11.79
N PRO A 48 48.67 -15.82 11.61
CA PRO A 48 48.09 -16.12 10.30
C PRO A 48 47.08 -15.07 9.83
N ARG A 49 47.10 -14.78 8.53
CA ARG A 49 46.14 -13.89 7.87
C ARG A 49 44.77 -14.57 7.82
N LEU A 50 43.80 -14.07 8.58
CA LEU A 50 42.39 -14.28 8.26
C LEU A 50 42.06 -13.41 7.05
N SER A 51 41.49 -14.02 6.01
CA SER A 51 41.14 -13.39 4.75
C SER A 51 39.87 -12.55 4.86
N ASP A 52 39.79 -11.46 4.10
CA ASP A 52 38.59 -10.65 3.95
C ASP A 52 37.41 -11.51 3.45
N ALA A 53 36.43 -11.74 4.33
CA ALA A 53 35.09 -12.16 3.96
C ALA A 53 34.17 -10.94 4.09
N PRO A 54 33.31 -10.64 3.09
CA PRO A 54 32.41 -9.50 3.20
C PRO A 54 31.42 -9.73 4.35
N VAL A 55 31.40 -8.82 5.33
CA VAL A 55 30.49 -8.89 6.48
C VAL A 55 29.06 -8.81 5.96
N ALA A 56 28.36 -9.94 5.96
CA ALA A 56 26.96 -10.02 5.56
C ALA A 56 26.12 -9.12 6.49
N GLN A 57 25.53 -8.07 5.95
CA GLN A 57 24.71 -7.10 6.67
C GLN A 57 23.32 -7.69 7.00
N GLY A 58 23.32 -8.65 7.93
CA GLY A 58 22.15 -9.35 8.46
C GLY A 58 21.26 -8.45 9.33
N GLY A 59 20.61 -7.46 8.73
CA GLY A 59 19.55 -6.68 9.36
C GLY A 59 18.21 -7.45 9.32
N SER A 60 17.71 -7.81 10.51
CA SER A 60 16.46 -8.54 10.72
C SER A 60 15.23 -7.64 10.50
N GLY A 61 14.84 -7.47 9.23
CA GLY A 61 13.61 -6.76 8.89
C GLY A 61 13.08 -7.20 7.54
N GLY A 62 11.77 -7.41 7.47
CA GLY A 62 11.10 -8.11 6.37
C GLY A 62 11.04 -7.31 5.06
N VAL A 63 10.64 -8.00 4.00
CA VAL A 63 10.33 -7.43 2.68
C VAL A 63 8.85 -7.67 2.41
N ALA A 64 8.13 -6.63 1.98
CA ALA A 64 6.67 -6.67 1.90
C ALA A 64 6.09 -6.05 0.63
N ASP A 65 5.08 -6.70 0.06
CA ASP A 65 4.16 -6.13 -0.91
C ASP A 65 2.81 -5.89 -0.24
N ILE A 66 2.26 -4.69 -0.33
CA ILE A 66 1.02 -4.29 0.35
C ILE A 66 -0.02 -3.81 -0.65
N VAL A 67 -1.22 -4.36 -0.60
CA VAL A 67 -2.39 -3.88 -1.36
C VAL A 67 -3.38 -3.24 -0.40
N PHE A 68 -3.68 -1.97 -0.61
CA PHE A 68 -4.85 -1.32 -0.03
C PHE A 68 -6.03 -1.63 -0.92
N LEU A 69 -6.86 -2.58 -0.52
CA LEU A 69 -8.09 -2.93 -1.21
C LEU A 69 -9.22 -2.08 -0.63
N LEU A 70 -9.55 -1.00 -1.33
CA LEU A 70 -10.51 -0.01 -0.86
C LEU A 70 -11.82 -0.19 -1.60
N ASP A 71 -12.89 -0.31 -0.83
CA ASP A 71 -14.23 -0.03 -1.31
C ASP A 71 -14.31 1.45 -1.73
N VAL A 72 -14.85 1.69 -2.93
CA VAL A 72 -14.97 3.03 -3.52
C VAL A 72 -16.37 3.28 -4.11
N THR A 73 -17.41 2.70 -3.51
CA THR A 73 -18.79 3.14 -3.74
C THR A 73 -19.12 4.43 -2.99
N GLY A 74 -20.29 5.03 -3.24
CA GLY A 74 -20.58 6.41 -2.83
C GLY A 74 -20.55 6.66 -1.30
N SER A 75 -20.75 5.62 -0.49
CA SER A 75 -20.73 5.68 0.98
C SER A 75 -19.33 5.98 1.54
N MET A 76 -18.30 5.38 0.93
CA MET A 76 -16.91 5.36 1.40
C MET A 76 -16.16 6.70 1.26
N GLN A 77 -16.72 7.72 0.59
CA GLN A 77 -16.06 9.01 0.36
C GLN A 77 -15.40 9.62 1.63
N PRO A 78 -16.05 9.66 2.81
CA PRO A 78 -15.46 10.24 4.01
C PRO A 78 -14.31 9.37 4.57
N CYS A 79 -14.37 8.05 4.40
CA CYS A 79 -13.31 7.13 4.78
C CYS A 79 -12.09 7.30 3.86
N ILE A 80 -12.32 7.37 2.55
CA ILE A 80 -11.29 7.60 1.53
C ILE A 80 -10.56 8.92 1.76
N ASP A 81 -11.27 10.00 2.11
CA ASP A 81 -10.65 11.29 2.40
C ASP A 81 -9.90 11.31 3.74
N ALA A 82 -10.36 10.57 4.75
CA ALA A 82 -9.58 10.34 5.97
C ALA A 82 -8.28 9.55 5.68
N LEU A 83 -8.34 8.52 4.83
CA LEU A 83 -7.19 7.73 4.40
C LEU A 83 -6.16 8.58 3.62
N LYS A 84 -6.61 9.43 2.67
CA LYS A 84 -5.73 10.36 1.92
C LYS A 84 -4.88 11.23 2.86
N ASN A 85 -5.46 11.67 3.97
CA ASN A 85 -4.78 12.49 4.98
C ASN A 85 -3.83 11.68 5.88
N ASN A 86 -4.23 10.48 6.33
CA ASN A 86 -3.49 9.72 7.36
C ASN A 86 -2.52 8.65 6.83
N ILE A 87 -2.59 8.25 5.55
CA ILE A 87 -1.72 7.22 4.96
C ILE A 87 -0.20 7.50 5.13
N ALA A 88 0.19 8.78 5.17
CA ALA A 88 1.59 9.17 5.32
C ALA A 88 2.15 8.82 6.70
N ALA A 89 1.32 8.89 7.75
CA ALA A 89 1.70 8.45 9.09
C ALA A 89 1.92 6.92 9.13
N PHE A 90 1.03 6.15 8.50
CA PHE A 90 1.20 4.69 8.40
C PHE A 90 2.51 4.29 7.70
N LEU A 91 2.76 4.80 6.50
CA LEU A 91 3.98 4.45 5.74
C LEU A 91 5.26 4.95 6.42
N GLY A 92 5.18 6.03 7.21
CA GLY A 92 6.22 6.40 8.17
C GLY A 92 6.51 5.27 9.14
N THR A 93 5.49 4.79 9.87
CA THR A 93 5.66 3.72 10.88
C THR A 93 6.10 2.36 10.36
N LEU A 94 5.80 1.99 9.11
CA LEU A 94 6.40 0.80 8.48
C LEU A 94 7.92 0.95 8.24
N SER A 95 8.36 2.19 8.03
CA SER A 95 9.74 2.55 7.67
C SER A 95 10.61 2.88 8.91
N GLU A 96 10.02 2.90 10.11
CA GLU A 96 10.71 3.15 11.37
C GLU A 96 11.62 1.96 11.73
N ARG A 97 12.95 2.14 11.53
CA ARG A 97 13.96 1.10 11.79
C ARG A 97 13.99 0.59 13.24
N ASP A 98 13.79 1.50 14.19
CA ASP A 98 13.73 1.20 15.62
C ASP A 98 12.29 0.94 16.09
N GLY A 99 11.35 0.85 15.13
CA GLY A 99 9.98 0.43 15.37
C GLY A 99 9.90 -1.06 15.72
N PRO A 100 8.76 -1.54 16.25
CA PRO A 100 8.59 -2.90 16.74
C PRO A 100 8.47 -3.96 15.63
N ALA A 101 8.61 -3.57 14.36
CA ALA A 101 8.36 -4.38 13.17
C ALA A 101 8.97 -3.73 11.90
N PRO A 102 10.31 -3.60 11.80
CA PRO A 102 10.93 -2.83 10.72
C PRO A 102 10.83 -3.57 9.38
N VAL A 103 10.09 -2.99 8.42
CA VAL A 103 10.05 -3.48 7.03
C VAL A 103 11.18 -2.81 6.26
N ARG A 104 12.20 -3.57 5.84
CA ARG A 104 13.41 -3.05 5.19
C ARG A 104 13.19 -2.61 3.75
N ASP A 105 12.27 -3.26 3.03
CA ASP A 105 11.84 -2.87 1.69
C ASP A 105 10.34 -3.15 1.51
N TRP A 106 9.53 -2.10 1.53
CA TRP A 106 8.11 -2.16 1.23
C TRP A 106 7.83 -1.56 -0.15
N ARG A 107 6.83 -2.11 -0.84
CA ARG A 107 6.14 -1.44 -1.95
C ARG A 107 4.65 -1.67 -1.82
N ALA A 108 3.86 -0.65 -2.13
CA ALA A 108 2.41 -0.71 -1.95
C ALA A 108 1.66 -0.29 -3.22
N ARG A 109 0.45 -0.79 -3.41
CA ARG A 109 -0.51 -0.26 -4.39
C ARG A 109 -1.88 -0.05 -3.75
N VAL A 110 -2.65 0.83 -4.36
CA VAL A 110 -4.10 0.92 -4.17
C VAL A 110 -4.79 0.00 -5.19
N VAL A 111 -5.86 -0.64 -4.76
CA VAL A 111 -6.88 -1.23 -5.62
C VAL A 111 -8.23 -0.70 -5.14
N GLY A 112 -8.89 0.12 -5.94
CA GLY A 112 -10.29 0.47 -5.71
C GLY A 112 -11.19 -0.67 -6.20
N TYR A 113 -12.25 -1.00 -5.46
CA TYR A 113 -13.30 -1.90 -5.93
C TYR A 113 -14.69 -1.32 -5.73
N ARG A 114 -15.61 -1.75 -6.59
CA ARG A 114 -17.05 -1.46 -6.52
C ARG A 114 -17.82 -2.71 -6.86
N ASP A 115 -19.12 -2.58 -6.73
CA ASP A 115 -20.06 -3.61 -7.14
C ASP A 115 -19.99 -3.96 -8.63
N TYR A 116 -19.81 -5.24 -8.95
CA TYR A 116 -19.60 -5.75 -10.32
C TYR A 116 -20.84 -5.71 -11.22
N ASN A 117 -22.00 -5.37 -10.66
CA ASN A 117 -23.30 -5.35 -11.35
C ASN A 117 -23.82 -3.92 -11.61
N TYR A 118 -23.05 -2.88 -11.26
CA TYR A 118 -23.37 -1.48 -11.52
C TYR A 118 -22.43 -0.86 -12.58
N ASP A 119 -23.04 -0.14 -13.55
CA ASP A 119 -22.43 0.19 -14.85
C ASP A 119 -21.90 1.65 -14.96
N ASP A 120 -21.80 2.39 -13.85
CA ASP A 120 -21.37 3.80 -13.84
C ASP A 120 -19.85 3.99 -13.72
N ALA A 121 -19.11 2.93 -13.40
CA ALA A 121 -17.66 2.91 -13.29
C ALA A 121 -17.09 1.49 -13.55
N PRO A 122 -15.79 1.35 -13.87
CA PRO A 122 -15.13 0.06 -13.77
C PRO A 122 -15.24 -0.49 -12.33
N PRO A 123 -15.56 -1.79 -12.14
CA PRO A 123 -15.70 -2.37 -10.81
C PRO A 123 -14.35 -2.61 -10.11
N LEU A 124 -13.22 -2.45 -10.81
CA LEU A 124 -11.89 -2.44 -10.23
C LEU A 124 -11.00 -1.36 -10.86
N GLU A 125 -10.26 -0.66 -9.99
CA GLU A 125 -9.20 0.29 -10.34
C GLU A 125 -7.87 -0.18 -9.74
N VAL A 126 -7.07 -0.91 -10.53
CA VAL A 126 -5.80 -1.50 -10.09
C VAL A 126 -4.62 -0.59 -10.45
N PHE A 127 -3.94 -0.06 -9.45
CA PHE A 127 -2.73 0.75 -9.64
C PHE A 127 -1.44 -0.10 -9.54
N PRO A 128 -0.30 0.34 -10.12
CA PRO A 128 0.99 -0.33 -9.94
C PRO A 128 1.54 -0.21 -8.51
N PHE A 129 2.35 -1.18 -8.09
CA PHE A 129 3.17 -1.09 -6.88
C PHE A 129 4.17 0.08 -6.96
N VAL A 130 4.24 0.85 -5.88
CA VAL A 130 5.13 2.01 -5.73
C VAL A 130 5.86 1.98 -4.37
N ARG A 131 7.09 2.51 -4.35
CA ARG A 131 7.97 2.58 -3.16
C ARG A 131 7.94 3.92 -2.41
N SER A 132 7.05 4.84 -2.76
CA SER A 132 7.02 6.16 -2.12
C SER A 132 5.62 6.60 -1.71
N THR A 133 5.53 7.14 -0.50
CA THR A 133 4.31 7.70 0.11
C THR A 133 3.62 8.69 -0.82
N SER A 134 4.38 9.54 -1.50
CA SER A 134 3.85 10.56 -2.42
C SER A 134 3.32 10.00 -3.74
N LEU A 135 3.72 8.78 -4.15
CA LEU A 135 3.07 8.08 -5.27
C LEU A 135 1.83 7.32 -4.80
N LEU A 136 1.85 6.67 -3.62
CA LEU A 136 0.67 6.00 -3.08
C LEU A 136 -0.45 7.02 -2.77
N GLN A 137 -0.11 8.19 -2.23
CA GLN A 137 -1.05 9.30 -2.06
C GLN A 137 -1.66 9.77 -3.38
N LYS A 138 -0.94 9.72 -4.50
CA LYS A 138 -1.51 10.03 -5.83
C LYS A 138 -2.47 8.95 -6.33
N GLN A 139 -2.26 7.68 -5.96
CA GLN A 139 -3.21 6.61 -6.26
C GLN A 139 -4.49 6.78 -5.44
N LEU A 140 -4.38 7.04 -4.13
CA LEU A 140 -5.53 7.35 -3.28
C LEU A 140 -6.26 8.63 -3.73
N ALA A 141 -5.53 9.66 -4.17
CA ALA A 141 -6.11 10.89 -4.69
C ALA A 141 -6.79 10.75 -6.07
N ALA A 142 -6.53 9.65 -6.79
CA ALA A 142 -7.19 9.34 -8.07
C ALA A 142 -8.50 8.56 -7.89
N LEU A 143 -8.78 8.02 -6.69
CA LEU A 143 -10.03 7.33 -6.40
C LEU A 143 -11.20 8.31 -6.26
N GLU A 144 -12.27 8.07 -7.02
CA GLU A 144 -13.57 8.72 -6.93
C GLU A 144 -14.58 7.76 -6.27
N ALA A 145 -15.20 8.16 -5.15
CA ALA A 145 -16.23 7.34 -4.52
C ALA A 145 -17.56 7.51 -5.26
N ARG A 146 -18.03 6.46 -5.95
CA ARG A 146 -19.25 6.48 -6.80
C ARG A 146 -19.69 5.06 -7.14
N GLY A 147 -20.92 4.87 -7.58
CA GLY A 147 -21.55 3.56 -7.74
C GLY A 147 -22.02 2.98 -6.39
N GLY A 148 -22.30 1.67 -6.39
CA GLY A 148 -23.13 0.99 -5.38
C GLY A 148 -24.63 1.10 -5.71
N GLY A 149 -25.50 0.51 -4.89
CA GLY A 149 -26.96 0.69 -5.07
C GLY A 149 -27.86 -0.14 -4.15
N ASP A 150 -27.42 -1.34 -3.78
CA ASP A 150 -27.92 -2.10 -2.62
C ASP A 150 -26.81 -2.20 -1.55
N GLU A 151 -27.09 -2.91 -0.44
CA GLU A 151 -26.26 -2.92 0.77
C GLU A 151 -25.06 -3.89 0.70
N GLU A 152 -25.07 -4.88 -0.19
CA GLU A 152 -23.99 -5.86 -0.29
C GLU A 152 -22.96 -5.50 -1.39
N GLU A 153 -21.68 -5.38 -1.02
CA GLU A 153 -20.60 -5.01 -1.94
C GLU A 153 -19.80 -6.22 -2.48
N SER A 154 -19.20 -6.07 -3.66
CA SER A 154 -18.46 -7.13 -4.37
C SER A 154 -17.02 -7.39 -3.84
N LEU A 155 -16.83 -7.45 -2.51
CA LEU A 155 -15.51 -7.64 -1.88
C LEU A 155 -14.87 -8.99 -2.23
N LEU A 156 -15.64 -10.08 -2.34
CA LEU A 156 -15.08 -11.41 -2.62
C LEU A 156 -14.44 -11.46 -4.01
N ASP A 157 -15.10 -10.89 -5.02
CA ASP A 157 -14.63 -10.73 -6.39
C ASP A 157 -13.30 -9.95 -6.42
N ALA A 158 -13.23 -8.87 -5.65
CA ALA A 158 -12.06 -8.02 -5.54
C ALA A 158 -10.89 -8.72 -4.84
N LEU A 159 -11.13 -9.44 -3.74
CA LEU A 159 -10.15 -10.30 -3.06
C LEU A 159 -9.64 -11.41 -3.99
N TYR A 160 -10.54 -12.08 -4.71
CA TYR A 160 -10.17 -13.11 -5.69
C TYR A 160 -9.25 -12.54 -6.77
N LYS A 161 -9.56 -11.35 -7.31
CA LYS A 161 -8.74 -10.71 -8.36
C LYS A 161 -7.37 -10.30 -7.84
N VAL A 162 -7.29 -9.75 -6.63
CA VAL A 162 -6.03 -9.35 -5.98
C VAL A 162 -5.16 -10.57 -5.67
N ALA A 163 -5.75 -11.66 -5.18
CA ALA A 163 -5.04 -12.89 -4.86
C ALA A 163 -4.63 -13.69 -6.11
N SER A 164 -5.45 -13.68 -7.17
CA SER A 164 -5.15 -14.30 -8.48
C SER A 164 -4.13 -13.52 -9.32
N CYS A 165 -3.67 -12.35 -8.85
CA CYS A 165 -2.66 -11.56 -9.55
C CYS A 165 -1.35 -12.35 -9.64
N ALA A 166 -0.72 -12.37 -10.82
CA ALA A 166 0.49 -13.15 -11.05
C ALA A 166 1.72 -12.62 -10.28
N ALA A 167 2.76 -13.45 -10.19
CA ALA A 167 4.00 -13.17 -9.49
C ALA A 167 5.18 -12.98 -10.45
N SER A 168 6.12 -12.10 -10.11
CA SER A 168 7.46 -12.07 -10.72
C SER A 168 8.26 -13.32 -10.34
N ARG A 169 9.33 -13.60 -11.10
CA ARG A 169 10.32 -14.62 -10.72
C ARG A 169 11.12 -14.14 -9.52
N SER A 170 11.70 -15.06 -8.75
CA SER A 170 12.56 -14.70 -7.61
C SER A 170 13.77 -13.88 -8.07
N GLY A 171 14.03 -12.77 -7.40
CA GLY A 171 15.03 -11.76 -7.75
C GLY A 171 14.59 -10.75 -8.82
N GLU A 172 13.40 -10.90 -9.42
CA GLU A 172 12.84 -9.97 -10.41
C GLU A 172 11.68 -9.15 -9.81
N GLU A 173 11.51 -7.94 -10.33
CA GLU A 173 10.40 -7.06 -9.94
C GLU A 173 9.66 -6.51 -11.15
N ASP A 174 8.35 -6.63 -11.12
CA ASP A 174 7.41 -5.96 -12.03
C ASP A 174 6.42 -5.14 -11.17
N ALA A 175 6.03 -3.96 -11.63
CA ALA A 175 5.14 -3.06 -10.88
C ALA A 175 3.67 -3.49 -10.91
N GLN A 176 3.24 -4.35 -11.83
CA GLN A 176 1.88 -4.87 -11.92
C GLN A 176 1.70 -6.19 -11.15
N LEU A 177 2.77 -6.99 -11.07
CA LEU A 177 2.79 -8.30 -10.44
C LEU A 177 3.11 -8.20 -8.94
N TRP A 178 2.69 -9.21 -8.17
CA TRP A 178 3.30 -9.47 -6.85
C TRP A 178 4.76 -9.88 -7.01
N ARG A 179 5.58 -9.72 -5.97
CA ARG A 179 6.87 -10.42 -5.87
C ARG A 179 6.68 -11.92 -5.65
N SER A 180 7.75 -12.66 -5.93
CA SER A 180 7.88 -14.07 -5.56
C SER A 180 7.63 -14.29 -4.06
N ARG A 181 6.95 -15.39 -3.72
CA ARG A 181 6.66 -15.80 -2.32
C ARG A 181 7.90 -16.22 -1.51
N ALA A 182 9.08 -16.26 -2.14
CA ALA A 182 10.37 -16.42 -1.47
C ALA A 182 11.04 -15.07 -1.15
N ASP A 183 10.56 -13.98 -1.75
CA ASP A 183 11.23 -12.67 -1.76
C ASP A 183 10.50 -11.64 -0.88
N ALA A 184 9.17 -11.76 -0.76
CA ALA A 184 8.34 -10.83 -0.02
C ALA A 184 7.11 -11.51 0.62
N VAL A 185 6.71 -11.01 1.79
CA VAL A 185 5.36 -11.27 2.35
C VAL A 185 4.35 -10.44 1.57
N ARG A 186 3.17 -11.01 1.31
CA ARG A 186 2.06 -10.33 0.63
C ARG A 186 0.97 -9.99 1.64
N ILE A 187 0.52 -8.74 1.62
CA ILE A 187 -0.50 -8.22 2.53
C ILE A 187 -1.62 -7.57 1.73
N VAL A 188 -2.87 -7.86 2.11
CA VAL A 188 -4.05 -7.15 1.64
C VAL A 188 -4.73 -6.51 2.85
N VAL A 189 -4.87 -5.19 2.82
CA VAL A 189 -5.56 -4.40 3.84
C VAL A 189 -6.87 -3.89 3.23
N VAL A 190 -8.00 -4.37 3.74
CA VAL A 190 -9.35 -4.05 3.25
C VAL A 190 -9.95 -2.93 4.08
N PHE A 191 -10.60 -1.96 3.42
CA PHE A 191 -11.52 -1.01 4.06
C PHE A 191 -12.84 -0.98 3.30
N THR A 192 -13.95 -1.17 4.01
CA THR A 192 -15.34 -1.14 3.49
C THR A 192 -16.30 -0.79 4.62
N ASP A 193 -17.39 -0.08 4.31
CA ASP A 193 -18.45 0.26 5.27
C ASP A 193 -19.76 -0.54 5.07
N ALA A 194 -19.71 -1.60 4.26
CA ALA A 194 -20.86 -2.39 3.83
C ALA A 194 -20.57 -3.92 3.85
N PRO A 195 -21.56 -4.77 4.17
CA PRO A 195 -21.41 -6.24 4.12
C PRO A 195 -21.06 -6.71 2.71
N TYR A 196 -20.47 -7.90 2.57
CA TYR A 196 -20.08 -8.42 1.25
C TYR A 196 -21.08 -9.44 0.68
N ARG A 197 -21.21 -9.44 -0.66
CA ARG A 197 -21.97 -10.44 -1.41
C ARG A 197 -21.40 -11.84 -1.19
N GLN A 198 -22.23 -12.78 -0.73
CA GLN A 198 -21.78 -14.12 -0.34
C GLN A 198 -21.30 -14.99 -1.52
N VAL A 199 -21.66 -14.61 -2.76
CA VAL A 199 -21.38 -15.36 -3.99
C VAL A 199 -20.77 -14.41 -5.02
N MET A 200 -19.60 -14.79 -5.54
CA MET A 200 -18.87 -14.01 -6.54
C MET A 200 -19.59 -13.96 -7.89
N SER A 201 -19.51 -12.81 -8.53
CA SER A 201 -20.16 -12.48 -9.80
C SER A 201 -19.20 -12.41 -11.00
N LEU A 202 -17.91 -12.12 -10.77
CA LEU A 202 -16.91 -11.90 -11.81
C LEU A 202 -16.75 -13.11 -12.76
N PRO A 203 -16.56 -12.88 -14.08
CA PRO A 203 -16.65 -13.95 -15.08
C PRO A 203 -15.74 -15.17 -14.84
N GLU A 204 -14.53 -14.96 -14.30
CA GLU A 204 -13.54 -16.03 -14.08
C GLU A 204 -13.76 -16.87 -12.82
N ALA A 205 -14.59 -16.44 -11.86
CA ALA A 205 -14.88 -17.20 -10.62
C ALA A 205 -16.35 -17.15 -10.20
N ARG A 206 -17.25 -16.88 -11.16
CA ARG A 206 -18.68 -16.71 -10.96
C ARG A 206 -19.31 -17.93 -10.26
N GLY A 207 -20.01 -17.69 -9.16
CA GLY A 207 -20.61 -18.72 -8.32
C GLY A 207 -19.70 -19.24 -7.20
N GLY A 208 -18.43 -18.82 -7.15
CA GLY A 208 -17.53 -19.09 -6.02
C GLY A 208 -17.89 -18.30 -4.77
N THR A 209 -17.31 -18.69 -3.65
CA THR A 209 -17.74 -18.29 -2.29
C THR A 209 -16.57 -17.77 -1.45
N VAL A 210 -16.86 -17.34 -0.21
CA VAL A 210 -15.82 -16.98 0.78
C VAL A 210 -14.80 -18.11 1.01
N GLN A 211 -15.20 -19.38 0.89
CA GLN A 211 -14.29 -20.52 1.04
C GLN A 211 -13.28 -20.62 -0.11
N ASP A 212 -13.69 -20.26 -1.33
CA ASP A 212 -12.82 -20.26 -2.51
C ASP A 212 -11.79 -19.13 -2.43
N VAL A 213 -12.22 -17.95 -1.95
CA VAL A 213 -11.35 -16.82 -1.61
C VAL A 213 -10.36 -17.20 -0.50
N ALA A 214 -10.84 -17.82 0.59
CA ALA A 214 -10.00 -18.30 1.69
C ALA A 214 -8.93 -19.29 1.22
N ASN A 215 -9.32 -20.29 0.40
CA ASN A 215 -8.41 -21.27 -0.20
C ASN A 215 -7.32 -20.61 -1.06
N LEU A 216 -7.68 -19.55 -1.80
CA LEU A 216 -6.77 -18.80 -2.66
C LEU A 216 -5.80 -17.90 -1.84
N LEU A 217 -6.30 -17.20 -0.82
CA LEU A 217 -5.47 -16.42 0.11
C LEU A 217 -4.42 -17.30 0.81
N MET A 218 -4.82 -18.47 1.29
CA MET A 218 -3.91 -19.44 1.91
C MET A 218 -2.89 -20.00 0.90
N SER A 219 -3.31 -20.36 -0.32
CA SER A 219 -2.41 -20.95 -1.32
C SER A 219 -1.36 -19.96 -1.85
N GLU A 220 -1.72 -18.68 -1.99
CA GLU A 220 -0.79 -17.58 -2.32
C GLU A 220 -0.18 -16.88 -1.09
N ARG A 221 -0.35 -17.44 0.12
CA ARG A 221 0.26 -17.00 1.39
C ARG A 221 0.06 -15.50 1.68
N ILE A 222 -1.14 -15.00 1.42
CA ILE A 222 -1.52 -13.61 1.64
C ILE A 222 -1.97 -13.43 3.08
N VAL A 223 -1.38 -12.46 3.78
CA VAL A 223 -1.89 -11.95 5.05
C VAL A 223 -3.04 -10.99 4.73
N LEU A 224 -4.23 -11.25 5.28
CA LEU A 224 -5.40 -10.39 5.11
C LEU A 224 -5.67 -9.61 6.40
N SER A 225 -6.09 -8.35 6.27
CA SER A 225 -6.55 -7.55 7.41
C SER A 225 -7.74 -6.70 7.01
N VAL A 226 -8.91 -6.98 7.61
CA VAL A 226 -10.19 -6.36 7.24
C VAL A 226 -10.60 -5.32 8.27
N PHE A 227 -10.70 -4.06 7.85
CA PHE A 227 -11.23 -2.95 8.65
C PHE A 227 -12.64 -2.63 8.15
N ALA A 228 -13.64 -3.05 8.91
CA ALA A 228 -15.03 -2.94 8.53
C ALA A 228 -15.96 -2.83 9.76
N PRO A 229 -17.21 -2.36 9.60
CA PRO A 229 -18.22 -2.34 10.67
C PRO A 229 -18.37 -3.70 11.37
N ASP A 230 -18.76 -3.69 12.64
CA ASP A 230 -18.97 -4.88 13.48
C ASP A 230 -20.16 -5.72 12.96
N MET A 231 -19.90 -6.69 12.08
CA MET A 231 -20.89 -7.43 11.30
C MET A 231 -20.51 -8.92 11.14
N PRO A 232 -21.41 -9.89 11.41
CA PRO A 232 -21.09 -11.32 11.39
C PRO A 232 -20.62 -11.92 10.05
N CYS A 233 -20.77 -11.21 8.92
CA CYS A 233 -20.30 -11.73 7.63
C CYS A 233 -18.77 -11.89 7.60
N TYR A 234 -18.01 -10.99 8.26
CA TYR A 234 -16.55 -11.04 8.25
C TYR A 234 -15.96 -12.16 9.13
N ASP A 235 -16.75 -12.79 10.01
CA ASP A 235 -16.30 -13.92 10.84
C ASP A 235 -15.76 -15.10 10.00
N MET A 236 -16.29 -15.31 8.79
CA MET A 236 -15.81 -16.34 7.87
C MET A 236 -14.46 -15.99 7.23
N LEU A 237 -14.21 -14.71 6.95
CA LEU A 237 -12.89 -14.24 6.49
C LEU A 237 -11.87 -14.33 7.64
N ALA A 238 -12.27 -13.97 8.87
CA ALA A 238 -11.44 -14.06 10.07
C ALA A 238 -11.01 -15.49 10.46
N GLN A 239 -11.70 -16.53 9.95
CA GLN A 239 -11.33 -17.94 10.14
C GLN A 239 -10.26 -18.45 9.15
N THR A 240 -9.87 -17.65 8.16
CA THR A 240 -8.83 -18.00 7.19
C THR A 240 -7.43 -17.82 7.81
N ASP A 241 -6.46 -18.71 7.50
CA ASP A 241 -5.10 -18.58 8.04
C ASP A 241 -4.51 -17.19 7.71
N LYS A 242 -3.90 -16.56 8.72
CA LYS A 242 -3.31 -15.20 8.64
C LYS A 242 -4.28 -14.11 8.16
N SER A 243 -5.56 -14.27 8.43
CA SER A 243 -6.57 -13.22 8.29
C SER A 243 -6.92 -12.63 9.66
N GLU A 244 -6.78 -11.32 9.81
CA GLU A 244 -7.25 -10.58 10.98
C GLU A 244 -8.48 -9.73 10.61
N TYR A 245 -9.52 -9.76 11.43
CA TYR A 245 -10.68 -8.86 11.32
C TYR A 245 -10.62 -7.83 12.45
N HIS A 246 -10.80 -6.57 12.09
CA HIS A 246 -10.79 -5.42 12.97
C HIS A 246 -12.20 -4.79 12.93
N PRO A 247 -13.16 -5.31 13.73
CA PRO A 247 -14.50 -4.75 13.80
C PRO A 247 -14.44 -3.29 14.27
N VAL A 248 -15.15 -2.43 13.56
CA VAL A 248 -15.33 -1.02 13.90
C VAL A 248 -16.73 -0.85 14.51
N PRO A 249 -16.85 -0.62 15.83
CA PRO A 249 -18.15 -0.47 16.48
C PRO A 249 -18.88 0.77 15.98
N TYR A 250 -20.16 0.62 15.65
CA TYR A 250 -21.04 1.68 15.15
C TYR A 250 -22.37 1.72 15.93
N ASP A 251 -23.13 2.80 15.76
CA ASP A 251 -24.45 2.92 16.35
C ASP A 251 -25.50 2.28 15.43
N LEU A 252 -26.22 1.27 15.94
CA LEU A 252 -27.32 0.59 15.24
C LEU A 252 -28.57 1.46 15.07
N GLY A 253 -28.62 2.63 15.74
CA GLY A 253 -29.68 3.63 15.60
C GLY A 253 -29.37 4.77 14.62
N ASP A 254 -28.23 4.73 13.92
CA ASP A 254 -27.84 5.72 12.91
C ASP A 254 -27.81 5.07 11.52
N ASP A 255 -28.66 5.54 10.59
CA ASP A 255 -28.75 5.03 9.21
C ASP A 255 -27.43 5.17 8.41
N TYR A 256 -26.49 5.98 8.90
CA TYR A 256 -25.13 6.15 8.36
C TYR A 256 -24.04 5.73 9.37
N GLY A 257 -24.41 4.97 10.39
CA GLY A 257 -23.54 4.50 11.47
C GLY A 257 -22.28 3.80 10.96
N PRO A 258 -22.37 2.80 10.06
CA PRO A 258 -21.21 2.11 9.47
C PRO A 258 -20.19 3.07 8.84
N GLN A 259 -20.67 3.95 7.95
CA GLN A 259 -19.89 4.94 7.20
C GLN A 259 -19.18 5.92 8.13
N LYS A 260 -19.95 6.47 9.08
CA LYS A 260 -19.47 7.43 10.08
C LYS A 260 -18.43 6.77 10.99
N ALA A 261 -18.66 5.53 11.43
CA ALA A 261 -17.77 4.84 12.35
C ALA A 261 -16.43 4.50 11.67
N LEU A 262 -16.44 4.01 10.43
CA LEU A 262 -15.22 3.72 9.68
C LEU A 262 -14.43 5.01 9.38
N ALA A 263 -15.09 6.07 8.91
CA ALA A 263 -14.46 7.37 8.69
C ALA A 263 -13.92 8.00 9.99
N LEU A 264 -14.60 7.81 11.12
CA LEU A 264 -14.14 8.24 12.44
C LEU A 264 -12.96 7.39 12.95
N PHE A 265 -12.89 6.11 12.58
CA PHE A 265 -11.73 5.27 12.85
C PHE A 265 -10.51 5.70 12.02
N THR A 266 -10.65 5.79 10.69
CA THR A 266 -9.54 6.15 9.79
C THR A 266 -9.08 7.60 9.94
N SER A 267 -9.92 8.51 10.43
CA SER A 267 -9.53 9.90 10.72
C SER A 267 -8.78 10.10 12.04
N ARG A 268 -8.86 9.15 12.99
CA ARG A 268 -8.13 9.19 14.29
C ARG A 268 -6.70 8.68 14.12
N PRO A 269 -5.67 9.55 14.01
CA PRO A 269 -4.36 9.10 13.51
C PRO A 269 -3.69 8.10 14.46
N GLU A 270 -3.81 8.29 15.78
CA GLU A 270 -3.19 7.40 16.77
C GLU A 270 -3.85 6.02 16.84
N ALA A 271 -5.19 5.94 16.80
CA ALA A 271 -5.89 4.66 16.83
C ALA A 271 -5.58 3.83 15.57
N PHE A 272 -5.70 4.47 14.41
CA PHE A 272 -5.33 3.92 13.10
C PHE A 272 -3.88 3.44 13.08
N ARG A 273 -2.94 4.27 13.57
CA ARG A 273 -1.51 3.95 13.68
C ARG A 273 -1.24 2.74 14.59
N GLN A 274 -1.93 2.60 15.72
CA GLN A 274 -1.70 1.49 16.65
C GLN A 274 -2.18 0.15 16.08
N THR A 275 -3.38 0.08 15.48
CA THR A 275 -3.84 -1.18 14.84
C THR A 275 -2.94 -1.55 13.65
N LEU A 276 -2.47 -0.56 12.89
CA LEU A 276 -1.55 -0.80 11.78
C LEU A 276 -0.12 -1.14 12.23
N MET A 277 0.32 -0.68 13.40
CA MET A 277 1.54 -1.16 14.06
C MET A 277 1.39 -2.60 14.57
N GLN A 278 0.20 -3.02 15.02
CA GLN A 278 -0.07 -4.42 15.37
C GLN A 278 0.02 -5.32 14.12
N LEU A 279 -0.62 -4.91 13.02
CA LEU A 279 -0.54 -5.54 11.70
C LEU A 279 0.92 -5.70 11.26
N ALA A 280 1.75 -4.65 11.36
CA ALA A 280 3.18 -4.71 11.05
C ALA A 280 3.91 -5.78 11.89
N ARG A 281 3.65 -5.88 13.21
CA ARG A 281 4.24 -6.90 14.10
C ARG A 281 3.81 -8.31 13.72
N SER A 282 2.53 -8.49 13.36
CA SER A 282 1.98 -9.77 12.88
C SER A 282 2.71 -10.24 11.61
N ILE A 283 2.99 -9.32 10.69
CA ILE A 283 3.77 -9.54 9.47
C ILE A 283 5.23 -9.91 9.78
N SER A 284 5.95 -9.14 10.61
CA SER A 284 7.35 -9.44 10.94
C SER A 284 7.52 -10.81 11.57
N LYS A 285 6.67 -11.16 12.55
CA LYS A 285 6.67 -12.49 13.18
C LYS A 285 6.34 -13.62 12.19
N SER A 286 5.46 -13.35 11.22
CA SER A 286 5.13 -14.29 10.14
C SER A 286 6.25 -14.45 9.11
N ALA A 287 7.11 -13.45 8.94
CA ALA A 287 8.28 -13.49 8.06
C ALA A 287 9.49 -14.21 8.69
N GLU A 288 9.64 -14.13 10.02
CA GLU A 288 10.75 -14.72 10.77
C GLU A 288 10.65 -16.24 10.95
N THR A 289 9.48 -16.85 10.72
CA THR A 289 9.25 -18.29 10.93
C THR A 289 9.78 -19.10 9.73
N PRO A 290 10.85 -19.89 9.85
CA PRO A 290 11.35 -20.71 8.76
C PRO A 290 10.39 -21.87 8.49
N VAL A 291 10.11 -22.15 7.22
CA VAL A 291 9.41 -23.38 6.84
C VAL A 291 10.40 -24.55 6.96
N LEU A 292 10.09 -25.49 7.86
CA LEU A 292 10.79 -26.77 8.03
C LEU A 292 10.35 -27.79 6.96
#